data_AF-A0A1I1NPP6-F1
#
_entry.id   AF-A0A1I1NPP6-F1
#
_cell.length_a   1.000
_cell.length_b   1.000
_cell.length_c   1.000
_cell.angle_alpha   90.00
_cell.angle_beta   90.00
_cell.angle_gamma   90.00
#
_symmetry.space_group_name_H-M   'P 1'
#
loop_
_entity.id
_entity.type
_entity.pdbx_description
1 polymer ?
#
loop_
_entity_poly.entity_id
_entity_poly.type
_entity_poly.pdbx_seq_one_letter_code
_entity_poly.pdbx_strand_id
1 'polypeptide(L)'
;MRRLLPALGVLFALAAGIALGAGPLDDGRGDAASTGHASPRRATAFDEGFVAAAAPSLYGRRLAGQTVSVLTTPGVSPAAAKALVDQIVAAGGAVVTEDRLTDGLTAPGQKTLVDTMGSQLAAQLGPQVPALADTTLTTYPRMGHLLGVAFGTTGAPAPPGAPASTVRESLKAAKLIEAVGDQPADAGVAPLVLVVVGDDLDDAIANGLVQGLAAQTHGVVVAGRSRNRDIASLRDGKAAVATVDGVETAAGRVAAVLALVRQVTGGNGSFGASGIDGPAPLG
;
A
#
# COMPACT_ATOMS: atom_id res chain seq x y z
N MET A 1 -31.35 -0.65 -47.77
CA MET A 1 -30.08 -1.37 -47.96
C MET A 1 -28.92 -0.50 -47.50
N ARG A 2 -27.90 -1.12 -46.89
CA ARG A 2 -26.56 -0.63 -46.50
C ARG A 2 -26.37 0.08 -45.14
N ARG A 3 -25.95 -0.77 -44.19
CA ARG A 3 -25.11 -0.51 -43.02
C ARG A 3 -23.74 0.03 -43.45
N LEU A 4 -23.13 0.90 -42.63
CA LEU A 4 -21.68 0.98 -42.44
C LEU A 4 -21.39 1.42 -40.98
N LEU A 5 -20.84 0.52 -40.18
CA LEU A 5 -20.15 0.81 -38.92
C LEU A 5 -18.77 1.42 -39.26
N PRO A 6 -18.27 2.44 -38.55
CA PRO A 6 -16.85 2.70 -38.52
C PRO A 6 -16.20 1.81 -37.44
N ALA A 7 -15.48 0.78 -37.88
CA ALA A 7 -14.53 0.08 -37.04
C ALA A 7 -13.30 1.00 -36.87
N LEU A 8 -13.18 1.64 -35.71
CA LEU A 8 -11.98 2.41 -35.38
C LEU A 8 -10.93 1.44 -34.84
N GLY A 9 -10.06 0.97 -35.74
CA GLY A 9 -8.86 0.21 -35.38
C GLY A 9 -7.83 1.15 -34.76
N VAL A 10 -7.46 0.91 -33.50
CA VAL A 10 -6.29 1.54 -32.89
C VAL A 10 -5.10 0.62 -33.13
N LEU A 11 -4.24 1.04 -34.04
CA LEU A 11 -2.93 0.47 -34.30
C LEU A 11 -1.93 1.15 -33.33
N PHE A 12 -1.53 0.48 -32.25
CA PHE A 12 -0.40 0.94 -31.45
C PHE A 12 0.90 0.41 -32.07
N ALA A 13 1.59 1.27 -32.82
CA ALA A 13 2.96 1.05 -33.23
C ALA A 13 3.88 1.33 -32.03
N LEU A 14 4.47 0.29 -31.44
CA LEU A 14 5.52 0.46 -30.45
C LEU A 14 6.88 0.39 -31.14
N ALA A 15 7.57 1.54 -31.17
CA ALA A 15 8.90 1.70 -31.71
C ALA A 15 9.93 0.92 -30.87
N ALA A 16 10.39 -0.21 -31.40
CA ALA A 16 11.59 -0.86 -30.90
C ALA A 16 12.81 -0.04 -31.35
N GLY A 17 13.24 0.91 -30.51
CA GLY A 17 14.56 1.52 -30.61
C GLY A 17 15.63 0.50 -30.24
N ILE A 18 16.02 -0.36 -31.19
CA ILE A 18 17.23 -1.18 -31.06
C ILE A 18 18.41 -0.27 -31.35
N ALA A 19 19.08 0.21 -30.31
CA ALA A 19 20.39 0.82 -30.44
C ALA A 19 21.42 -0.28 -30.78
N LEU A 20 21.56 -0.59 -32.07
CA LEU A 20 22.66 -1.39 -32.61
C LEU A 20 23.92 -0.50 -32.61
N GLY A 21 24.70 -0.56 -31.53
CA GLY A 21 26.03 0.05 -31.47
C GLY A 21 27.06 -0.83 -32.18
N ALA A 22 27.08 -0.81 -33.51
CA ALA A 22 28.18 -1.33 -34.31
C ALA A 22 29.17 -0.19 -34.57
N GLY A 23 30.25 -0.14 -33.78
CA GLY A 23 31.43 0.71 -34.02
C GLY A 23 32.47 -0.05 -34.86
N PRO A 24 33.32 0.66 -35.63
CA PRO A 24 34.16 0.09 -36.66
C PRO A 24 35.28 -0.79 -36.08
N LEU A 25 35.53 -1.92 -36.76
CA LEU A 25 36.56 -2.91 -36.46
C LEU A 25 37.95 -2.31 -36.76
N ASP A 26 38.80 -2.21 -35.74
CA ASP A 26 40.22 -1.93 -35.89
C ASP A 26 40.97 -3.28 -35.85
N ASP A 27 41.67 -3.61 -36.93
CA ASP A 27 42.40 -4.85 -37.11
C ASP A 27 43.64 -4.90 -36.19
N GLY A 28 43.45 -5.40 -34.97
CA GLY A 28 44.51 -5.65 -34.00
C GLY A 28 44.30 -6.96 -33.28
N ARG A 29 45.03 -8.01 -33.69
CA ARG A 29 45.10 -9.30 -32.99
C ARG A 29 45.37 -9.11 -31.49
N GLY A 30 44.43 -9.57 -30.68
CA GLY A 30 44.58 -9.79 -29.26
C GLY A 30 43.31 -10.43 -28.74
N ASP A 31 43.35 -11.74 -28.47
CA ASP A 31 42.24 -12.50 -27.89
C ASP A 31 41.79 -11.86 -26.56
N ALA A 32 40.72 -11.09 -26.63
CA ALA A 32 39.89 -10.77 -25.48
C ALA A 32 38.47 -11.14 -25.89
N ALA A 33 38.03 -12.33 -25.49
CA ALA A 33 36.62 -12.67 -25.45
C ALA A 33 35.91 -11.61 -24.59
N SER A 34 35.34 -10.59 -25.23
CA SER A 34 34.40 -9.67 -24.65
C SER A 34 33.10 -10.43 -24.40
N THR A 35 33.15 -11.30 -23.40
CA THR A 35 31.96 -11.80 -22.74
C THR A 35 31.26 -10.56 -22.19
N GLY A 36 30.21 -10.12 -22.89
CA GLY A 36 29.35 -9.02 -22.51
C GLY A 36 28.62 -9.34 -21.22
N HIS A 37 29.34 -9.29 -20.10
CA HIS A 37 28.77 -9.32 -18.78
C HIS A 37 28.05 -8.00 -18.61
N ALA A 38 26.74 -7.98 -18.90
CA ALA A 38 25.88 -6.88 -18.49
C ALA A 38 26.19 -6.60 -17.01
N SER A 39 26.67 -5.39 -16.72
CA SER A 39 27.04 -5.03 -15.36
C SER A 39 25.82 -5.32 -14.46
N PRO A 40 25.99 -5.85 -13.24
CA PRO A 40 24.87 -6.26 -12.38
C PRO A 40 23.80 -5.15 -12.22
N ARG A 41 24.24 -3.88 -12.19
CA ARG A 41 23.36 -2.69 -12.17
C ARG A 41 22.46 -2.54 -13.42
N ARG A 42 22.95 -2.94 -14.60
CA ARG A 42 22.19 -2.92 -15.87
C ARG A 42 21.16 -4.05 -15.91
N ALA A 43 21.53 -5.24 -15.41
CA ALA A 43 20.60 -6.35 -15.28
C ALA A 43 19.45 -6.01 -14.31
N THR A 44 19.76 -5.48 -13.12
CA THR A 44 18.73 -5.07 -12.14
C THR A 44 17.80 -3.97 -12.68
N ALA A 45 18.35 -2.99 -13.43
CA ALA A 45 17.52 -1.94 -14.01
C ALA A 45 16.58 -2.47 -15.12
N PHE A 46 17.06 -3.45 -15.90
CA PHE A 46 16.22 -4.13 -16.88
C PHE A 46 15.12 -4.95 -16.20
N ASP A 47 15.45 -5.71 -15.16
CA ASP A 47 14.48 -6.53 -14.44
C ASP A 47 13.39 -5.66 -13.78
N GLU A 48 13.79 -4.59 -13.10
CA GLU A 48 12.89 -3.59 -12.51
C GLU A 48 11.98 -2.96 -13.58
N GLY A 49 12.54 -2.58 -14.73
CA GLY A 49 11.80 -2.01 -15.85
C GLY A 49 10.83 -3.00 -16.50
N PHE A 50 11.26 -4.25 -16.69
CA PHE A 50 10.43 -5.31 -17.26
C PHE A 50 9.23 -5.63 -16.37
N VAL A 51 9.46 -5.79 -15.06
CA VAL A 51 8.39 -6.05 -14.08
C VAL A 51 7.41 -4.88 -14.06
N ALA A 52 7.90 -3.63 -14.01
CA ALA A 52 7.03 -2.45 -14.02
C ALA A 52 6.19 -2.36 -15.31
N ALA A 53 6.77 -2.72 -16.47
CA ALA A 53 6.07 -2.71 -17.75
C ALA A 53 5.04 -3.86 -17.88
N ALA A 54 5.31 -5.03 -17.29
CA ALA A 54 4.41 -6.18 -17.30
C ALA A 54 3.25 -6.05 -16.29
N ALA A 55 3.44 -5.26 -15.24
CA ALA A 55 2.50 -5.15 -14.12
C ALA A 55 1.04 -4.80 -14.51
N PRO A 56 0.76 -3.80 -15.39
CA PRO A 56 -0.61 -3.48 -15.76
C PRO A 56 -1.37 -4.67 -16.39
N SER A 57 -0.67 -5.49 -17.19
CA SER A 57 -1.22 -6.70 -17.79
C SER A 57 -1.52 -7.77 -16.74
N LEU A 58 -0.70 -7.88 -15.70
CA LEU A 58 -0.91 -8.80 -14.58
C LEU A 58 -2.11 -8.38 -13.73
N TYR A 59 -2.29 -7.08 -13.48
CA TYR A 59 -3.42 -6.58 -12.72
C TYR A 59 -4.74 -6.78 -13.45
N GLY A 60 -4.76 -6.64 -14.78
CA GLY A 60 -5.98 -6.83 -15.59
C GLY A 60 -7.15 -5.93 -15.17
N ARG A 61 -6.88 -4.73 -14.63
CA ARG A 61 -7.86 -3.83 -14.00
C ARG A 61 -8.67 -4.45 -12.84
N ARG A 62 -8.10 -5.40 -12.11
CA ARG A 62 -8.80 -6.10 -11.01
C ARG A 62 -9.13 -5.21 -9.80
N LEU A 63 -8.59 -3.99 -9.71
CA LEU A 63 -9.02 -2.99 -8.72
C LEU A 63 -10.08 -2.01 -9.28
N ALA A 64 -10.60 -2.22 -10.49
CA ALA A 64 -11.65 -1.38 -11.03
C ALA A 64 -12.88 -1.31 -10.10
N GLY A 65 -13.31 -0.09 -9.78
CA GLY A 65 -14.43 0.17 -8.86
C GLY A 65 -14.07 0.00 -7.38
N GLN A 66 -12.82 -0.36 -7.06
CA GLN A 66 -12.32 -0.41 -5.69
C GLN A 66 -11.67 0.93 -5.33
N THR A 67 -11.92 1.39 -4.11
CA THR A 67 -11.19 2.51 -3.51
C THR A 67 -10.18 2.00 -2.50
N VAL A 68 -9.07 2.71 -2.37
CA VAL A 68 -7.98 2.39 -1.44
C VAL A 68 -7.63 3.63 -0.62
N SER A 69 -7.51 3.48 0.69
CA SER A 69 -6.87 4.47 1.55
C SER A 69 -5.43 4.05 1.81
N VAL A 70 -4.50 4.99 1.68
CA VAL A 70 -3.07 4.73 1.87
C VAL A 70 -2.61 5.42 3.15
N LEU A 71 -2.05 4.64 4.07
CA LEU A 71 -1.47 5.13 5.33
C LEU A 71 0.01 4.81 5.32
N THR A 72 0.86 5.80 5.59
CA THR A 72 2.31 5.60 5.69
C THR A 72 2.79 5.89 7.11
N THR A 73 3.71 5.10 7.64
CA THR A 73 4.33 5.41 8.94
C THR A 73 5.60 6.25 8.74
N PRO A 74 6.18 6.83 9.81
CA PRO A 74 7.49 7.45 9.73
C PRO A 74 8.54 6.47 9.16
N GLY A 75 9.54 7.00 8.45
CA GLY A 75 10.60 6.22 7.81
C GLY A 75 10.28 5.71 6.40
N VAL A 76 9.05 5.83 5.91
CA VAL A 76 8.71 5.45 4.53
C VAL A 76 9.29 6.47 3.54
N SER A 77 9.96 5.99 2.49
CA SER A 77 10.41 6.84 1.38
C SER A 77 9.23 7.41 0.60
N PRO A 78 9.15 8.74 0.40
CA PRO A 78 8.08 9.35 -0.41
C PRO A 78 8.01 8.80 -1.84
N ALA A 79 9.17 8.44 -2.41
CA ALA A 79 9.21 7.84 -3.74
C ALA A 79 8.60 6.43 -3.77
N ALA A 80 8.80 5.64 -2.70
CA ALA A 80 8.21 4.31 -2.60
C ALA A 80 6.69 4.39 -2.39
N ALA A 81 6.21 5.29 -1.53
CA ALA A 81 4.79 5.55 -1.32
C ALA A 81 4.10 5.98 -2.63
N LYS A 82 4.67 6.97 -3.31
CA LYS A 82 4.16 7.42 -4.61
C LYS A 82 4.13 6.29 -5.64
N ALA A 83 5.18 5.48 -5.72
CA ALA A 83 5.22 4.37 -6.67
C ALA A 83 4.15 3.31 -6.37
N LEU A 84 3.79 3.07 -5.10
CA LEU A 84 2.67 2.19 -4.74
C LEU A 84 1.33 2.79 -5.17
N VAL A 85 1.11 4.09 -4.94
CA VAL A 85 -0.09 4.81 -5.39
C VAL A 85 -0.24 4.72 -6.91
N ASP A 86 0.84 4.98 -7.66
CA ASP A 86 0.84 4.89 -9.12
C ASP A 86 0.48 3.46 -9.61
N GLN A 87 0.92 2.42 -8.89
CA GLN A 87 0.59 1.02 -9.21
C GLN A 87 -0.88 0.67 -8.87
N ILE A 88 -1.44 1.22 -7.79
CA ILE A 88 -2.88 1.07 -7.47
C ILE A 88 -3.72 1.66 -8.61
N VAL A 89 -3.37 2.86 -9.08
CA VAL A 89 -4.05 3.51 -10.21
C VAL A 89 -3.88 2.70 -11.49
N ALA A 90 -2.69 2.18 -11.78
CA ALA A 90 -2.44 1.31 -12.93
C ALA A 90 -3.27 0.00 -12.88
N ALA A 91 -3.57 -0.51 -11.69
CA ALA A 91 -4.47 -1.65 -11.49
C ALA A 91 -5.96 -1.30 -11.59
N GLY A 92 -6.31 -0.03 -11.86
CA GLY A 92 -7.66 0.48 -12.01
C GLY A 92 -8.34 0.91 -10.70
N GLY A 93 -7.62 0.91 -9.58
CA GLY A 93 -8.12 1.38 -8.29
C GLY A 93 -8.08 2.91 -8.17
N ALA A 94 -8.86 3.45 -7.23
CA ALA A 94 -8.84 4.87 -6.90
C ALA A 94 -8.33 5.09 -5.47
N VAL A 95 -7.31 5.92 -5.31
CA VAL A 95 -6.84 6.32 -3.97
C VAL A 95 -7.72 7.46 -3.47
N VAL A 96 -8.42 7.25 -2.36
CA VAL A 96 -9.34 8.26 -1.78
C VAL A 96 -8.64 9.15 -0.76
N THR A 97 -7.68 8.59 -0.03
CA THR A 97 -6.87 9.31 0.97
C THR A 97 -5.44 8.80 0.93
N GLU A 98 -4.50 9.70 1.13
CA GLU A 98 -3.10 9.38 1.40
C GLU A 98 -2.68 10.18 2.64
N ASP A 99 -2.46 9.50 3.76
CA ASP A 99 -2.12 10.14 5.02
C ASP A 99 -0.87 9.50 5.62
N ARG A 100 -0.10 10.31 6.31
CA ARG A 100 1.10 9.92 7.03
C ARG A 100 0.82 9.92 8.52
N LEU A 101 1.02 8.78 9.18
CA LEU A 101 1.07 8.69 10.63
C LEU A 101 2.36 9.38 11.10
N THR A 102 2.26 10.22 12.12
CA THR A 102 3.42 10.94 12.66
C THR A 102 4.03 10.22 13.86
N ASP A 103 5.23 10.65 14.27
CA ASP A 103 5.84 10.18 15.51
C ASP A 103 4.96 10.43 16.74
N GLY A 104 4.06 11.43 16.68
CA GLY A 104 3.04 11.68 17.71
C GLY A 104 2.15 10.46 17.96
N LEU A 105 1.95 9.63 16.94
CA LEU A 105 1.11 8.44 16.98
C LEU A 105 1.92 7.16 17.14
N THR A 106 3.12 7.09 16.55
CA THR A 106 3.88 5.84 16.42
C THR A 106 5.06 5.74 17.37
N ALA A 107 5.49 6.82 18.02
CA ALA A 107 6.61 6.76 18.95
C ALA A 107 6.19 6.19 20.32
N PRO A 108 6.96 5.26 20.92
CA PRO A 108 6.64 4.69 22.24
C PRO A 108 6.42 5.72 23.35
N GLY A 109 7.16 6.84 23.30
CA GLY A 109 7.05 7.95 24.25
C GLY A 109 5.72 8.72 24.19
N GLN A 110 4.89 8.50 23.16
CA GLN A 110 3.62 9.21 22.97
C GLN A 110 2.41 8.41 23.45
N LYS A 111 2.63 7.24 24.08
CA LYS A 111 1.55 6.34 24.52
C LYS A 111 0.46 7.03 25.33
N THR A 112 0.81 7.93 26.26
CA THR A 112 -0.17 8.65 27.08
C THR A 112 -1.07 9.58 26.26
N LEU A 113 -0.51 10.27 25.27
CA LEU A 113 -1.26 11.14 24.35
C LEU A 113 -2.25 10.30 23.53
N VAL A 114 -1.73 9.22 22.92
CA VAL A 114 -2.53 8.27 22.12
C VAL A 114 -3.65 7.65 22.94
N ASP A 115 -3.37 7.23 24.18
CA ASP A 115 -4.37 6.61 25.06
C ASP A 115 -5.45 7.59 25.50
N THR A 116 -5.05 8.80 25.88
CA THR A 116 -5.98 9.86 26.32
C THR A 116 -6.94 10.22 25.18
N MET A 117 -6.39 10.55 24.00
CA MET A 117 -7.21 10.92 22.86
C MET A 117 -8.04 9.73 22.35
N GLY A 118 -7.45 8.54 22.30
CA GLY A 118 -8.17 7.33 21.92
C GLY A 118 -9.36 7.04 22.82
N SER A 119 -9.20 7.21 24.14
CA SER A 119 -10.29 7.03 25.11
C SER A 119 -11.39 8.08 24.96
N GLN A 120 -11.01 9.34 24.77
CA GLN A 120 -11.96 10.45 24.59
C GLN A 120 -12.81 10.26 23.33
N LEU A 121 -12.16 9.95 22.19
CA LEU A 121 -12.85 9.69 20.94
C LEU A 121 -13.72 8.43 21.02
N ALA A 122 -13.24 7.36 21.64
CA ALA A 122 -14.03 6.15 21.83
C ALA A 122 -15.26 6.40 22.70
N ALA A 123 -15.14 7.17 23.79
CA ALA A 123 -16.28 7.53 24.64
C ALA A 123 -17.30 8.40 23.89
N GLN A 124 -16.82 9.36 23.08
CA GLN A 124 -17.67 10.24 22.29
C GLN A 124 -18.41 9.50 21.16
N LEU A 125 -17.72 8.59 20.48
CA LEU A 125 -18.21 7.93 19.28
C LEU A 125 -18.81 6.55 19.53
N GLY A 126 -18.59 5.94 20.69
CA GLY A 126 -19.10 4.62 21.08
C GLY A 126 -20.61 4.43 20.85
N PRO A 127 -21.48 5.43 21.12
CA PRO A 127 -22.90 5.32 20.80
C PRO A 127 -23.22 5.18 19.31
N GLN A 128 -22.35 5.67 18.42
CA GLN A 128 -22.52 5.60 16.96
C GLN A 128 -21.73 4.45 16.33
N VAL A 129 -20.61 4.07 16.96
CA VAL A 129 -19.70 3.01 16.51
C VAL A 129 -19.52 2.02 17.66
N PRO A 130 -20.36 0.98 17.75
CA PRO A 130 -20.34 0.04 18.87
C PRO A 130 -18.99 -0.63 19.12
N ALA A 131 -18.18 -0.84 18.08
CA ALA A 131 -16.84 -1.39 18.21
C ALA A 131 -15.89 -0.52 19.06
N LEU A 132 -16.13 0.79 19.14
CA LEU A 132 -15.35 1.70 20.01
C LEU A 132 -15.82 1.69 21.47
N ALA A 133 -17.01 1.15 21.76
CA ALA A 133 -17.52 1.02 23.12
C ALA A 133 -16.90 -0.18 23.87
N ASP A 134 -16.11 -1.01 23.19
CA ASP A 134 -15.40 -2.13 23.82
C ASP A 134 -14.30 -1.63 24.77
N THR A 135 -14.55 -1.83 26.07
CA THR A 135 -13.64 -1.41 27.14
C THR A 135 -12.40 -2.30 27.28
N THR A 136 -12.35 -3.43 26.58
CA THR A 136 -11.18 -4.32 26.55
C THR A 136 -10.09 -3.83 25.59
N LEU A 137 -10.42 -2.92 24.66
CA LEU A 137 -9.46 -2.32 23.75
C LEU A 137 -8.45 -1.49 24.52
N THR A 138 -7.19 -1.91 24.45
CA THR A 138 -6.05 -1.16 25.00
C THR A 138 -5.62 -0.04 24.04
N THR A 139 -4.63 0.77 24.43
CA THR A 139 -4.22 2.01 23.74
C THR A 139 -4.14 1.91 22.21
N TYR A 140 -3.26 1.06 21.67
CA TYR A 140 -3.01 0.98 20.23
C TYR A 140 -4.06 0.19 19.46
N PRO A 141 -4.62 -0.93 19.97
CA PRO A 141 -5.83 -1.53 19.40
C PRO A 141 -6.99 -0.55 19.25
N ARG A 142 -7.29 0.24 20.30
CA ARG A 142 -8.33 1.27 20.26
C ARG A 142 -8.04 2.33 19.20
N MET A 143 -6.79 2.79 19.14
CA MET A 143 -6.37 3.75 18.12
C MET A 143 -6.43 3.15 16.70
N GLY A 144 -6.11 1.87 16.54
CA GLY A 144 -6.30 1.13 15.29
C GLY A 144 -7.77 1.12 14.86
N HIS A 145 -8.70 0.87 15.79
CA HIS A 145 -10.14 0.95 15.49
C HIS A 145 -10.55 2.36 15.05
N LEU A 146 -10.02 3.41 15.68
CA LEU A 146 -10.28 4.79 15.28
C LEU A 146 -9.74 5.08 13.87
N LEU A 147 -8.52 4.63 13.53
CA LEU A 147 -7.99 4.72 12.17
C LEU A 147 -8.88 3.96 11.17
N GLY A 148 -9.40 2.80 11.59
CA GLY A 148 -10.39 2.03 10.83
C GLY A 148 -11.66 2.80 10.55
N VAL A 149 -12.20 3.52 11.53
CA VAL A 149 -13.36 4.41 11.35
C VAL A 149 -13.03 5.59 10.44
N ALA A 150 -11.80 6.11 10.52
CA ALA A 150 -11.36 7.29 9.78
C ALA A 150 -11.12 7.03 8.29
N PHE A 151 -10.61 5.85 7.94
CA PHE A 151 -10.10 5.55 6.60
C PHE A 151 -10.69 4.29 5.97
N GLY A 152 -11.22 3.38 6.79
CA GLY A 152 -11.72 2.08 6.38
C GLY A 152 -13.24 1.97 6.38
N THR A 153 -13.73 0.94 5.70
CA THR A 153 -15.10 0.45 5.84
C THR A 153 -15.14 -1.04 5.57
N THR A 154 -16.07 -1.76 6.17
CA THR A 154 -16.37 -3.16 5.82
C THR A 154 -17.37 -3.27 4.67
N GLY A 155 -18.02 -2.16 4.31
CA GLY A 155 -19.01 -2.06 3.23
C GLY A 155 -18.44 -1.49 1.93
N ALA A 156 -19.33 -0.99 1.08
CA ALA A 156 -18.95 -0.31 -0.16
C ALA A 156 -18.26 1.04 0.12
N PRO A 157 -17.45 1.56 -0.83
CA PRO A 157 -16.91 2.91 -0.77
C PRO A 157 -17.99 3.95 -0.46
N ALA A 158 -17.70 4.88 0.45
CA ALA A 158 -18.67 5.89 0.88
C ALA A 158 -17.97 7.23 1.23
N PRO A 159 -18.69 8.36 1.16
CA PRO A 159 -18.22 9.63 1.73
C PRO A 159 -17.94 9.51 3.24
N PRO A 160 -17.20 10.47 3.83
CA PRO A 160 -17.06 10.54 5.28
C PRO A 160 -18.42 10.54 5.99
N GLY A 161 -18.62 9.63 6.92
CA GLY A 161 -19.63 9.83 7.97
C GLY A 161 -19.12 10.81 9.03
N ALA A 162 -20.04 11.32 9.86
CA ALA A 162 -19.68 12.19 10.99
C ALA A 162 -18.61 11.57 11.93
N PRO A 163 -18.65 10.25 12.26
CA PRO A 163 -17.56 9.63 13.02
C PRO A 163 -16.20 9.71 12.31
N ALA A 164 -16.14 9.36 11.02
CA ALA A 164 -14.90 9.38 10.25
C ALA A 164 -14.29 10.78 10.16
N SER A 165 -15.12 11.80 9.94
CA SER A 165 -14.66 13.21 9.93
C SER A 165 -14.16 13.64 11.31
N THR A 166 -14.92 13.35 12.38
CA THR A 166 -14.55 13.69 13.76
C THR A 166 -13.19 13.09 14.15
N VAL A 167 -12.97 11.82 13.83
CA VAL A 167 -11.69 11.16 14.11
C VAL A 167 -10.57 11.83 13.31
N ARG A 168 -10.73 12.02 12.00
CA ARG A 168 -9.68 12.62 11.16
C ARG A 168 -9.32 14.03 11.60
N GLU A 169 -10.32 14.87 11.88
CA GLU A 169 -10.11 16.23 12.38
C GLU A 169 -9.37 16.24 13.71
N SER A 170 -9.75 15.35 14.64
CA SER A 170 -9.09 15.24 15.95
C SER A 170 -7.64 14.76 15.83
N LEU A 171 -7.38 13.75 15.00
CA LEU A 171 -6.04 13.25 14.74
C LEU A 171 -5.16 14.30 14.05
N LYS A 172 -5.69 15.05 13.08
CA LYS A 172 -4.99 16.17 12.41
C LYS A 172 -4.70 17.30 13.40
N ALA A 173 -5.68 17.69 14.22
CA ALA A 173 -5.52 18.74 15.23
C ALA A 173 -4.46 18.38 16.29
N ALA A 174 -4.41 17.11 16.69
CA ALA A 174 -3.39 16.57 17.59
C ALA A 174 -2.05 16.29 16.90
N LYS A 175 -1.92 16.54 15.59
CA LYS A 175 -0.72 16.28 14.77
C LYS A 175 -0.29 14.80 14.82
N LEU A 176 -1.25 13.89 14.92
CA LEU A 176 -1.02 12.44 14.88
C LEU A 176 -1.02 11.87 13.46
N ILE A 177 -1.70 12.57 12.55
CA ILE A 177 -1.71 12.28 11.12
C ILE A 177 -1.49 13.57 10.34
N GLU A 178 -0.93 13.43 9.14
CA GLU A 178 -0.76 14.50 8.18
C GLU A 178 -1.23 14.05 6.80
N ALA A 179 -2.02 14.90 6.16
CA ALA A 179 -2.45 14.72 4.78
C ALA A 179 -1.25 14.81 3.84
N VAL A 180 -1.13 13.87 2.90
CA VAL A 180 -0.16 13.96 1.81
C VAL A 180 -0.81 14.67 0.62
N GLY A 181 -0.20 15.78 0.20
CA GLY A 181 -0.69 16.60 -0.90
C GLY A 181 -2.04 17.26 -0.63
N ASP A 182 -2.64 17.78 -1.70
CA ASP A 182 -3.98 18.36 -1.65
C ASP A 182 -5.02 17.25 -1.78
N GLN A 183 -5.72 16.96 -0.68
CA GLN A 183 -6.80 15.99 -0.61
C GLN A 183 -8.14 16.71 -0.33
N PRO A 184 -9.26 16.25 -0.93
CA PRO A 184 -10.57 16.83 -0.66
C PRO A 184 -10.89 16.76 0.84
N ALA A 185 -11.47 17.83 1.39
CA ALA A 185 -11.88 17.85 2.79
C ALA A 185 -12.93 16.77 3.11
N ASP A 186 -13.67 16.33 2.11
CA ASP A 186 -14.69 15.28 2.14
C ASP A 186 -14.20 13.95 1.56
N ALA A 187 -12.89 13.67 1.60
CA ALA A 187 -12.35 12.40 1.13
C ALA A 187 -13.03 11.21 1.83
N GLY A 188 -13.52 10.25 1.05
CA GLY A 188 -14.29 9.10 1.53
C GLY A 188 -13.52 8.13 2.44
N VAL A 189 -14.21 7.07 2.83
CA VAL A 189 -13.63 5.87 3.43
C VAL A 189 -13.56 4.74 2.40
N ALA A 190 -12.55 3.87 2.51
CA ALA A 190 -12.28 2.82 1.54
C ALA A 190 -12.45 1.40 2.12
N PRO A 191 -12.94 0.44 1.34
CA PRO A 191 -12.97 -0.96 1.75
C PRO A 191 -11.56 -1.56 1.87
N LEU A 192 -10.60 -1.03 1.12
CA LEU A 192 -9.21 -1.47 1.14
C LEU A 192 -8.33 -0.40 1.78
N VAL A 193 -7.44 -0.82 2.68
CA VAL A 193 -6.41 0.05 3.25
C VAL A 193 -5.04 -0.55 3.00
N LEU A 194 -4.15 0.24 2.41
CA LEU A 194 -2.72 -0.07 2.29
C LEU A 194 -1.97 0.67 3.39
N VAL A 195 -1.37 -0.07 4.32
CA VAL A 195 -0.46 0.49 5.33
C VAL A 195 0.97 0.25 4.89
N VAL A 196 1.72 1.30 4.60
CA VAL A 196 3.15 1.21 4.30
C VAL A 196 3.93 1.51 5.57
N VAL A 197 4.65 0.50 6.06
CA VAL A 197 5.49 0.63 7.26
C VAL A 197 6.92 0.97 6.86
N GLY A 198 7.45 1.97 7.54
CA GLY A 198 8.85 2.37 7.47
C GLY A 198 9.71 1.54 8.42
N ASP A 199 10.89 2.07 8.70
CA ASP A 199 11.81 1.49 9.67
C ASP A 199 11.45 1.98 11.09
N ASP A 200 11.72 1.14 12.09
CA ASP A 200 11.67 1.49 13.52
C ASP A 200 10.28 1.72 14.13
N LEU A 201 9.24 1.07 13.61
CA LEU A 201 8.01 0.96 14.38
C LEU A 201 8.22 -0.05 15.52
N ASP A 202 7.57 0.18 16.67
CA ASP A 202 7.57 -0.82 17.74
C ASP A 202 6.54 -1.91 17.40
N ASP A 203 6.94 -3.17 17.50
CA ASP A 203 6.12 -4.34 17.20
C ASP A 203 4.73 -4.30 17.87
N ALA A 204 4.64 -3.87 19.13
CA ALA A 204 3.36 -3.81 19.85
C ALA A 204 2.47 -2.67 19.34
N ILE A 205 3.07 -1.56 18.93
CA ILE A 205 2.38 -0.43 18.29
C ILE A 205 1.86 -0.86 16.92
N ALA A 206 2.73 -1.45 16.09
CA ALA A 206 2.38 -1.94 14.75
C ALA A 206 1.22 -2.94 14.82
N ASN A 207 1.35 -3.97 15.65
CA ASN A 207 0.33 -5.00 15.82
C ASN A 207 -0.99 -4.41 16.31
N GLY A 208 -0.96 -3.53 17.32
CA GLY A 208 -2.18 -2.91 17.86
C GLY A 208 -2.91 -2.06 16.83
N LEU A 209 -2.19 -1.17 16.13
CA LEU A 209 -2.78 -0.31 15.11
C LEU A 209 -3.38 -1.13 13.95
N VAL A 210 -2.63 -2.11 13.44
CA VAL A 210 -3.06 -2.92 12.30
C VAL A 210 -4.23 -3.83 12.67
N GLN A 211 -4.24 -4.45 13.85
CA GLN A 211 -5.35 -5.29 14.29
C GLN A 211 -6.65 -4.48 14.44
N GLY A 212 -6.59 -3.31 15.08
CA GLY A 212 -7.76 -2.45 15.22
C GLY A 212 -8.26 -1.92 13.87
N LEU A 213 -7.34 -1.56 12.97
CA LEU A 213 -7.66 -1.11 11.62
C LEU A 213 -8.38 -2.21 10.82
N ALA A 214 -7.84 -3.43 10.85
CA ALA A 214 -8.41 -4.59 10.17
C ALA A 214 -9.81 -4.96 10.70
N ALA A 215 -10.09 -4.72 11.97
CA ALA A 215 -11.40 -4.96 12.55
C ALA A 215 -12.51 -4.03 12.00
N GLN A 216 -12.17 -2.93 11.32
CA GLN A 216 -13.12 -1.95 10.77
C GLN A 216 -13.05 -1.84 9.24
N THR A 217 -12.21 -2.63 8.59
CA THR A 217 -11.89 -2.51 7.16
C THR A 217 -12.11 -3.85 6.47
N HIS A 218 -12.67 -3.85 5.26
CA HIS A 218 -12.89 -5.08 4.51
C HIS A 218 -11.57 -5.81 4.19
N GLY A 219 -10.52 -5.07 3.82
CA GLY A 219 -9.20 -5.65 3.56
C GLY A 219 -8.06 -4.71 3.91
N VAL A 220 -7.05 -5.24 4.60
CA VAL A 220 -5.83 -4.49 4.94
C VAL A 220 -4.61 -5.20 4.38
N VAL A 221 -3.75 -4.45 3.70
CA VAL A 221 -2.43 -4.90 3.26
C VAL A 221 -1.39 -4.07 3.99
N VAL A 222 -0.48 -4.73 4.69
CA VAL A 222 0.69 -4.10 5.30
C VAL A 222 1.90 -4.35 4.42
N ALA A 223 2.48 -3.28 3.88
CA ALA A 223 3.60 -3.34 2.95
C ALA A 223 4.83 -2.62 3.52
N GLY A 224 6.04 -3.09 3.21
CA GLY A 224 7.25 -2.48 3.74
C GLY A 224 8.49 -2.99 3.04
N ARG A 225 9.66 -2.55 3.50
CA ARG A 225 10.93 -2.95 2.88
C ARG A 225 11.24 -4.42 3.11
N SER A 226 12.12 -5.01 2.29
CA SER A 226 12.58 -6.38 2.50
C SER A 226 13.12 -6.58 3.91
N ARG A 227 12.74 -7.70 4.56
CA ARG A 227 13.16 -8.07 5.93
C ARG A 227 12.79 -7.03 7.00
N ASN A 228 11.72 -6.28 6.79
CA ASN A 228 11.17 -5.41 7.83
C ASN A 228 10.68 -6.24 9.02
N ARG A 229 11.13 -5.87 10.23
CA ARG A 229 10.84 -6.57 11.50
C ARG A 229 9.37 -6.52 11.88
N ASP A 230 8.70 -5.40 11.63
CA ASP A 230 7.30 -5.20 12.01
C ASP A 230 6.39 -6.08 11.16
N ILE A 231 6.72 -6.22 9.87
CA ILE A 231 6.07 -7.17 8.98
C ILE A 231 6.28 -8.62 9.46
N ALA A 232 7.50 -8.99 9.86
CA ALA A 232 7.76 -10.32 10.42
C ALA A 232 6.91 -10.56 11.68
N SER A 233 6.84 -9.57 12.57
CA SER A 233 6.03 -9.61 13.80
C SER A 233 4.54 -9.82 13.50
N LEU A 234 4.00 -9.09 12.51
CA LEU A 234 2.60 -9.24 12.07
C LEU A 234 2.31 -10.63 11.50
N ARG A 235 3.27 -11.23 10.78
CA ARG A 235 3.16 -12.59 10.24
C ARG A 235 3.12 -13.63 11.36
N ASP A 236 4.01 -13.50 12.35
CA ASP A 236 4.08 -14.41 13.50
C ASP A 236 2.83 -14.32 14.39
N GLY A 237 2.31 -13.09 14.56
CA GLY A 237 1.07 -12.81 15.28
C GLY A 237 -0.20 -13.31 14.59
N LYS A 238 -0.11 -13.86 13.37
CA LYS A 238 -1.25 -14.31 12.54
C LYS A 238 -2.33 -13.22 12.39
N ALA A 239 -1.90 -11.97 12.22
CA ALA A 239 -2.81 -10.86 12.01
C ALA A 239 -3.73 -11.15 10.81
N ALA A 240 -5.01 -10.75 10.91
CA ALA A 240 -6.01 -10.94 9.86
C ALA A 240 -5.83 -9.96 8.68
N VAL A 241 -4.61 -9.83 8.19
CA VAL A 241 -4.19 -8.90 7.14
C VAL A 241 -3.28 -9.63 6.16
N ALA A 242 -3.14 -9.09 4.95
CA ALA A 242 -2.07 -9.51 4.06
C ALA A 242 -0.80 -8.72 4.36
N THR A 243 0.37 -9.35 4.24
CA THR A 243 1.66 -8.68 4.43
C THR A 243 2.54 -8.81 3.19
N VAL A 244 3.25 -7.75 2.82
CA VAL A 244 4.16 -7.75 1.66
C VAL A 244 5.45 -7.03 2.00
N ASP A 245 6.60 -7.67 1.78
CA ASP A 245 7.91 -7.02 1.90
C ASP A 245 8.61 -6.84 0.55
N GLY A 246 9.52 -5.86 0.50
CA GLY A 246 10.32 -5.56 -0.69
C GLY A 246 9.80 -4.40 -1.55
N VAL A 247 9.03 -3.47 -0.98
CA VAL A 247 8.44 -2.33 -1.72
C VAL A 247 9.46 -1.34 -2.31
N GLU A 248 10.73 -1.46 -1.93
CA GLU A 248 11.85 -0.76 -2.59
C GLU A 248 12.08 -1.26 -4.03
N THR A 249 11.62 -2.46 -4.37
CA THR A 249 11.70 -3.08 -5.70
C THR A 249 10.37 -2.99 -6.46
N ALA A 250 10.40 -3.02 -7.79
CA ALA A 250 9.21 -3.07 -8.63
C ALA A 250 8.41 -4.34 -8.34
N ALA A 251 9.08 -5.49 -8.16
CA ALA A 251 8.43 -6.75 -7.85
C ALA A 251 7.63 -6.68 -6.54
N GLY A 252 8.20 -6.12 -5.47
CA GLY A 252 7.48 -5.96 -4.20
C GLY A 252 6.31 -4.99 -4.29
N ARG A 253 6.43 -3.90 -5.06
CA ARG A 253 5.29 -2.99 -5.33
C ARG A 253 4.17 -3.68 -6.10
N VAL A 254 4.51 -4.50 -7.10
CA VAL A 254 3.52 -5.31 -7.84
C VAL A 254 2.85 -6.32 -6.92
N ALA A 255 3.62 -7.00 -6.06
CA ALA A 255 3.09 -7.93 -5.08
C ALA A 255 2.12 -7.26 -4.08
N ALA A 256 2.42 -6.02 -3.64
CA ALA A 256 1.56 -5.25 -2.76
C ALA A 256 0.20 -4.94 -3.40
N VAL A 257 0.20 -4.56 -4.68
CA VAL A 257 -1.06 -4.30 -5.41
C VAL A 257 -1.82 -5.60 -5.70
N LEU A 258 -1.13 -6.69 -6.02
CA LEU A 258 -1.77 -8.00 -6.16
C LEU A 258 -2.36 -8.49 -4.82
N ALA A 259 -1.73 -8.17 -3.69
CA ALA A 259 -2.29 -8.46 -2.37
C ALA A 259 -3.56 -7.64 -2.11
N LEU A 260 -3.62 -6.38 -2.53
CA LEU A 260 -4.86 -5.58 -2.50
C LEU A 260 -5.96 -6.22 -3.36
N VAL A 261 -5.59 -6.71 -4.56
CA VAL A 261 -6.53 -7.44 -5.43
C VAL A 261 -7.09 -8.68 -4.75
N ARG A 262 -6.25 -9.46 -4.07
CA ARG A 262 -6.68 -10.66 -3.34
C ARG A 262 -7.59 -10.34 -2.15
N GLN A 263 -7.36 -9.20 -1.49
CA GLN A 263 -8.21 -8.72 -0.41
C GLN A 263 -9.64 -8.39 -0.85
N VAL A 264 -9.86 -8.02 -2.13
CA VAL A 264 -11.22 -7.80 -2.68
C VAL A 264 -12.10 -9.05 -2.50
N THR A 265 -11.51 -10.24 -2.59
CA THR A 265 -12.22 -11.52 -2.39
C THR A 265 -12.02 -12.11 -0.98
N GLY A 266 -11.49 -11.34 -0.03
CA GLY A 266 -11.29 -11.75 1.36
C GLY A 266 -10.06 -12.65 1.61
N GLY A 267 -9.10 -12.69 0.70
CA GLY A 267 -7.90 -13.50 0.85
C GLY A 267 -6.76 -12.78 1.60
N ASN A 268 -6.19 -13.46 2.60
CA ASN A 268 -4.96 -13.04 3.29
C ASN A 268 -3.73 -13.78 2.73
N GLY A 269 -2.55 -13.42 3.26
CA GLY A 269 -1.29 -14.12 2.99
C GLY A 269 -0.05 -13.24 3.22
N SER A 270 1.11 -13.86 3.17
CA SER A 270 2.42 -13.24 3.38
C SER A 270 3.27 -13.37 2.13
N PHE A 271 3.44 -12.28 1.40
CA PHE A 271 4.08 -12.24 0.09
C PHE A 271 5.34 -11.35 0.10
N GLY A 272 6.05 -11.35 -1.03
CA GLY A 272 7.26 -10.55 -1.21
C GLY A 272 8.55 -11.33 -0.97
N ALA A 273 9.65 -10.61 -0.80
CA ALA A 273 11.00 -11.18 -0.73
C ALA A 273 11.19 -12.21 0.38
N SER A 274 10.49 -12.04 1.50
CA SER A 274 10.54 -12.96 2.66
C SER A 274 9.17 -13.58 2.96
N GLY A 275 8.22 -13.51 2.03
CA GLY A 275 6.86 -14.02 2.20
C GLY A 275 6.79 -15.56 2.14
N ILE A 276 6.10 -16.18 3.09
CA ILE A 276 5.95 -17.64 3.15
C ILE A 276 4.94 -18.19 2.12
N ASP A 277 4.02 -17.35 1.64
CA ASP A 277 3.02 -17.72 0.64
C ASP A 277 3.48 -17.43 -0.80
N GLY A 278 4.77 -17.09 -0.96
CA GLY A 278 5.43 -16.88 -2.25
C GLY A 278 5.63 -15.41 -2.61
N PRO A 279 6.20 -15.14 -3.81
CA PRO A 279 6.61 -13.79 -4.20
C PRO A 279 5.43 -12.85 -4.47
N ALA A 280 4.28 -13.38 -4.91
CA ALA A 280 3.07 -12.60 -5.17
C ALA A 280 1.82 -13.52 -5.13
N PRO A 281 0.64 -12.98 -4.77
CA PRO A 281 -0.62 -13.71 -4.85
C PRO A 281 -1.11 -13.78 -6.31
N LEU A 282 -0.78 -14.88 -6.99
CA LEU A 282 -1.16 -15.12 -8.40
C LEU A 282 -2.36 -16.08 -8.58
N GLY A 283 -2.99 -16.47 -7.46
CA GLY A 283 -4.18 -17.34 -7.42
C GLY A 283 -5.38 -16.61 -6.85
#